data_AF-A0A0S2DAS1-F1
#
_entry.id   AF-A0A0S2DAS1-F1
#
_cell.length_a   1.000
_cell.length_b   1.000
_cell.length_c   1.000
_cell.angle_alpha   90.00
_cell.angle_beta   90.00
_cell.angle_gamma   90.00
#
_symmetry.space_group_name_H-M   'P 1'
#
loop_
_entity.id
_entity.type
_entity.pdbx_description
1 polymer ?
#
loop_
_entity_poly.entity_id
_entity_poly.type
_entity_poly.pdbx_seq_one_letter_code
_entity_poly.pdbx_strand_id
1 'polypeptide(L)'
;MSRISKWWLGVASYLLFAMAASAQQPNPYIHVAFDYPAEGAQYVAPANVAIKATATVLDDNVFVTSIVLNGASGQLHQVQGRELTYTLSNCSPATTRCR
;
A
#
# COMPACT_ATOMS: atom_id res chain seq x y z
N MET A 1 5.82 56.02 35.87
CA MET A 1 5.20 54.67 35.87
C MET A 1 4.70 54.36 34.47
N SER A 2 5.55 53.75 33.64
CA SER A 2 5.23 53.42 32.25
C SER A 2 4.27 52.23 32.22
N ARG A 3 3.00 52.47 31.86
CA ARG A 3 2.01 51.42 31.61
C ARG A 3 2.21 50.87 30.21
N ILE A 4 3.33 50.17 29.99
CA ILE A 4 3.49 49.35 28.80
C ILE A 4 2.35 48.33 28.81
N SER A 5 1.51 48.52 27.81
CA SER A 5 0.25 47.85 27.60
C SER A 5 0.47 46.33 27.62
N LYS A 6 -0.08 45.67 28.65
CA LYS A 6 -0.13 44.21 28.82
C LYS A 6 -0.67 43.46 27.59
N TRP A 7 -1.32 44.17 26.66
CA TRP A 7 -1.79 43.62 25.39
C TRP A 7 -0.66 43.30 24.41
N TRP A 8 0.48 43.97 24.45
CA TRP A 8 1.60 43.71 23.53
C TRP A 8 2.43 42.47 23.93
N LEU A 9 2.46 42.14 25.22
CA LEU A 9 3.12 40.90 25.69
C LEU A 9 2.32 39.64 25.32
N GLY A 10 0.99 39.72 25.23
CA GLY A 10 0.15 38.58 24.84
C GLY A 10 0.37 38.14 23.40
N VAL A 11 0.50 39.11 22.48
CA VAL A 11 0.74 38.84 21.05
C VAL A 11 2.14 38.27 20.82
N ALA A 12 3.16 38.80 21.52
CA ALA A 12 4.52 38.27 21.45
C ALA A 12 4.63 36.83 21.99
N SER A 13 3.86 36.49 23.03
CA SER A 13 3.80 35.13 23.58
C SER A 13 3.11 34.12 22.65
N TYR A 14 2.17 34.57 21.79
CA TYR A 14 1.48 33.71 20.84
C TYR A 14 2.33 33.35 19.62
N LEU A 15 3.27 34.23 19.23
CA LEU A 15 4.18 33.99 18.11
C LEU A 15 5.31 33.00 18.43
N LEU A 16 5.65 32.82 19.71
CA LEU A 16 6.69 31.87 20.14
C LEU A 16 6.22 30.41 20.19
N PHE A 17 4.92 30.14 20.05
CA PHE A 17 4.35 28.78 20.08
C PHE A 17 4.06 28.19 18.69
N ALA A 18 4.37 28.92 17.61
CA ALA A 18 4.06 28.53 16.24
C ALA A 18 5.24 27.87 15.49
N MET A 19 6.17 27.21 16.19
CA MET A 19 7.09 26.27 15.56
C MET A 19 6.30 24.99 15.22
N ALA A 20 5.46 25.07 14.18
CA ALA A 20 4.92 23.88 13.56
C ALA A 20 6.09 23.11 12.96
N ALA A 21 6.48 22.01 13.61
CA ALA A 21 7.33 21.02 12.99
C ALA A 21 6.62 20.60 11.69
N SER A 22 7.22 20.91 10.55
CA SER A 22 6.80 20.32 9.28
C SER A 22 7.11 18.83 9.38
N ALA A 23 6.14 18.03 9.80
CA ALA A 23 6.25 16.59 9.74
C ALA A 23 6.43 16.22 8.26
N GLN A 24 7.62 15.69 7.92
CA GLN A 24 7.83 15.03 6.63
C GLN A 24 6.71 14.01 6.48
N GLN A 25 5.89 14.12 5.43
CA GLN A 25 4.86 13.12 5.15
C GLN A 25 5.57 11.76 5.07
N PRO A 26 5.20 10.77 5.91
CA PRO A 26 5.76 9.43 5.76
C PRO A 26 5.50 8.98 4.33
N ASN A 27 6.57 8.69 3.58
CA ASN A 27 6.49 8.03 2.30
C ASN A 27 6.86 6.56 2.54
N PRO A 28 5.91 5.74 3.04
CA PRO A 28 6.20 4.37 3.40
C PRO A 28 6.70 3.60 2.18
N TYR A 29 7.90 3.06 2.29
CA TYR A 29 8.44 2.11 1.33
C TYR A 29 7.76 0.76 1.55
N ILE A 30 6.83 0.45 0.64
CA ILE A 30 6.17 -0.84 0.53
C ILE A 30 6.53 -1.41 -0.84
N HIS A 31 7.11 -2.60 -0.86
CA HIS A 31 7.44 -3.32 -2.08
C HIS A 31 6.59 -4.59 -2.17
N VAL A 32 5.86 -4.75 -3.27
CA VAL A 32 5.00 -5.91 -3.54
C VAL A 32 5.54 -6.61 -4.77
N ALA A 33 5.75 -7.92 -4.67
CA ALA A 33 6.25 -8.73 -5.78
C ALA A 33 5.46 -10.03 -5.90
N PHE A 34 5.39 -10.57 -7.12
CA PHE A 34 4.92 -11.93 -7.36
C PHE A 34 6.04 -12.93 -7.07
N ASP A 35 5.76 -13.91 -6.22
CA ASP A 35 6.61 -15.09 -6.05
C ASP A 35 6.34 -16.09 -7.20
N TYR A 36 5.07 -16.18 -7.63
CA TYR A 36 4.65 -16.87 -8.83
C TYR A 36 3.33 -16.29 -9.37
N PRO A 37 3.05 -16.42 -10.68
CA PRO A 37 3.90 -17.01 -11.72
C PRO A 37 5.16 -16.17 -12.00
N ALA A 38 6.22 -16.82 -12.48
CA ALA A 38 7.38 -16.10 -12.98
C ALA A 38 7.00 -15.23 -14.19
N GLU A 39 7.68 -14.10 -14.36
CA GLU A 39 7.45 -13.24 -15.51
C GLU A 39 7.68 -14.03 -16.81
N GLY A 40 6.72 -13.96 -17.74
CA GLY A 40 6.76 -14.70 -19.00
C GLY A 40 6.44 -16.20 -18.91
N ALA A 41 6.01 -16.71 -17.75
CA ALA A 41 5.60 -18.11 -17.62
C ALA A 41 4.48 -18.46 -18.63
N GLN A 42 4.64 -19.60 -19.30
CA GLN A 42 3.67 -20.14 -20.24
C GLN A 42 3.05 -21.41 -19.68
N TYR A 43 1.74 -21.56 -19.87
CA TYR A 43 0.97 -22.70 -19.39
C TYR A 43 0.26 -23.37 -20.55
N VAL A 44 0.37 -24.70 -20.64
CA VAL A 44 -0.38 -25.50 -21.61
C VAL A 44 -1.79 -25.69 -21.08
N ALA A 45 -2.75 -25.15 -21.81
CA ALA A 45 -4.14 -25.19 -21.40
C ALA A 45 -4.79 -26.57 -21.69
N PRO A 46 -5.80 -27.01 -20.90
CA PRO A 46 -6.34 -26.33 -19.72
C PRO A 46 -5.37 -26.38 -18.53
N ALA A 47 -5.16 -25.24 -17.88
CA ALA A 47 -4.20 -25.11 -16.79
C ALA A 47 -4.84 -24.54 -15.52
N ASN A 48 -4.31 -24.95 -14.37
CA ASN A 48 -4.53 -24.27 -13.10
C ASN A 48 -3.25 -23.51 -12.76
N VAL A 49 -3.36 -22.19 -12.59
CA VAL A 49 -2.21 -21.32 -12.35
C VAL A 49 -2.29 -20.80 -10.92
N ALA A 50 -1.32 -21.22 -10.10
CA ALA A 50 -1.14 -20.66 -8.78
C ALA A 50 -0.57 -19.23 -8.90
N ILE A 51 -1.03 -18.34 -8.04
CA ILE A 51 -0.57 -16.96 -7.89
C ILE A 51 -0.19 -16.77 -6.43
N LYS A 52 1.01 -16.24 -6.19
CA LYS A 52 1.43 -15.79 -4.87
C LYS A 52 2.16 -14.47 -5.00
N ALA A 53 1.81 -13.58 -4.09
CA ALA A 53 2.47 -12.30 -3.96
C ALA A 53 2.78 -12.04 -2.49
N THR A 54 3.93 -11.44 -2.26
CA THR A 54 4.40 -11.04 -0.93
C THR A 54 4.67 -9.55 -0.92
N ALA A 55 4.19 -8.89 0.13
CA ALA A 55 4.46 -7.49 0.40
C ALA A 55 5.50 -7.36 1.53
N THR A 56 6.49 -6.52 1.29
CA THR A 56 7.58 -6.22 2.21
C THR A 56 7.57 -4.74 2.56
N VAL A 57 7.90 -4.44 3.81
CA VAL A 57 7.93 -3.08 4.36
C VAL A 57 9.32 -2.86 4.94
N LEU A 58 9.94 -1.74 4.61
CA LEU A 58 11.27 -1.37 5.12
C LEU A 58 11.23 -0.33 6.24
N ASP A 59 10.15 0.46 6.31
CA ASP A 59 10.01 1.50 7.33
C ASP A 59 9.39 0.98 8.62
N ASP A 60 9.88 1.50 9.74
CA ASP A 60 9.33 1.24 11.06
C ASP A 60 7.90 1.80 11.19
N ASN A 61 7.04 1.07 11.90
CA ASN A 61 5.62 1.41 12.13
C ASN A 61 4.73 1.48 10.88
N VAL A 62 5.22 0.99 9.74
CA VAL A 62 4.41 0.79 8.54
C VAL A 62 4.00 -0.68 8.46
N PHE A 63 2.73 -0.94 8.13
CA PHE A 63 2.18 -2.28 8.07
C PHE A 63 1.32 -2.47 6.82
N VAL A 64 1.41 -3.65 6.22
CA VAL A 64 0.52 -4.06 5.11
C VAL A 64 -0.79 -4.54 5.71
N THR A 65 -1.87 -3.81 5.42
CA THR A 65 -3.22 -4.14 5.91
C THR A 65 -3.93 -5.13 4.99
N SER A 66 -3.80 -4.93 3.68
CA SER A 66 -4.35 -5.82 2.68
C SER A 66 -3.54 -5.84 1.39
N ILE A 67 -3.67 -6.95 0.67
CA ILE A 67 -3.23 -7.10 -0.72
C ILE A 67 -4.46 -7.42 -1.55
N VAL A 68 -4.62 -6.73 -2.68
CA VAL A 68 -5.71 -6.92 -3.63
C VAL A 68 -5.13 -7.43 -4.94
N LEU A 69 -5.61 -8.57 -5.41
CA LEU A 69 -5.32 -9.10 -6.74
C LEU A 69 -6.40 -8.65 -7.72
N ASN A 70 -6.00 -7.83 -8.69
CA ASN A 70 -6.87 -7.37 -9.78
C ASN A 70 -6.56 -8.14 -11.06
N GLY A 71 -7.61 -8.60 -11.74
CA GLY A 71 -7.55 -9.13 -13.09
C GLY A 71 -8.11 -8.13 -14.10
N ALA A 72 -8.12 -8.53 -15.38
CA ALA A 72 -8.58 -7.70 -16.47
C ALA A 72 -10.06 -7.24 -16.34
N SER A 73 -10.88 -7.98 -15.58
CA SER A 73 -12.31 -7.67 -15.38
C SER A 73 -12.65 -7.16 -13.98
N GLY A 74 -11.64 -6.76 -13.19
CA GLY A 74 -11.82 -6.26 -11.84
C GLY A 74 -11.11 -7.10 -10.78
N GLN A 75 -11.48 -6.89 -9.52
CA GLN A 75 -10.88 -7.57 -8.38
C GLN A 75 -11.17 -9.08 -8.42
N LEU A 76 -10.13 -9.89 -8.34
CA LEU A 76 -10.20 -11.35 -8.27
C LEU A 76 -10.15 -11.84 -6.82
N HIS A 77 -9.29 -11.24 -6.01
CA HIS A 77 -9.10 -11.66 -4.63
C HIS A 77 -8.58 -10.53 -3.76
N GLN A 78 -8.81 -10.62 -2.46
CA GLN A 78 -8.21 -9.74 -1.48
C GLN A 78 -7.95 -10.52 -0.20
N VAL A 79 -6.76 -10.31 0.36
CA VAL A 79 -6.32 -10.95 1.59
C VAL A 79 -5.89 -9.87 2.56
N GLN A 80 -6.17 -10.07 3.84
CA GLN A 80 -5.63 -9.23 4.91
C GLN A 80 -4.23 -9.71 5.29
N GLY A 81 -3.32 -8.77 5.51
CA GLY A 81 -1.92 -9.06 5.79
C GLY A 81 -1.03 -8.96 4.55
N ARG A 82 0.14 -9.59 4.65
CA ARG A 82 1.29 -9.33 3.75
C ARG A 82 1.54 -10.40 2.70
N GLU A 83 0.72 -11.46 2.66
CA GLU A 83 0.85 -12.56 1.71
C GLU A 83 -0.51 -12.83 1.09
N LEU A 84 -0.52 -12.96 -0.24
CA LEU A 84 -1.69 -13.35 -1.02
C LEU A 84 -1.38 -14.65 -1.73
N THR A 85 -2.28 -15.63 -1.60
CA THR A 85 -2.27 -16.85 -2.41
C THR A 85 -3.61 -16.99 -3.10
N TYR A 86 -3.59 -17.29 -4.40
CA TYR A 86 -4.78 -17.47 -5.21
C TYR A 86 -4.52 -18.52 -6.30
N THR A 87 -5.55 -19.17 -6.82
CA THR A 87 -5.40 -20.13 -7.94
C THR A 87 -6.44 -19.81 -9.00
N LEU A 88 -5.97 -19.48 -10.20
CA LEU A 88 -6.79 -19.40 -11.39
C LEU A 88 -7.04 -20.84 -11.88
N SER A 89 -8.30 -21.22 -12.04
CA SER A 89 -8.66 -22.58 -12.43
C SER A 89 -9.15 -22.63 -13.87
N ASN A 90 -8.89 -23.76 -14.55
CA ASN A 90 -9.39 -24.03 -15.90
C ASN A 90 -9.10 -22.91 -16.92
N CYS A 91 -7.88 -22.36 -16.88
CA CYS A 91 -7.41 -21.43 -17.90
C CYS A 91 -7.42 -22.13 -19.26
N SER A 92 -8.36 -21.75 -20.13
CA SER A 92 -8.57 -22.32 -21.46
C SER A 92 -8.04 -21.37 -22.54
N PRO A 93 -7.49 -21.84 -23.67
CA PRO A 93 -7.04 -20.94 -24.73
C PRO A 93 -8.23 -20.38 -25.54
N ALA A 94 -9.41 -21.01 -25.45
CA ALA A 94 -10.63 -20.60 -26.14
C ALA A 94 -11.39 -19.46 -25.42
N THR A 95 -11.04 -19.17 -24.17
CA THR A 95 -11.68 -18.13 -23.37
C THR A 95 -10.59 -17.25 -22.79
N THR A 96 -10.65 -15.93 -22.99
CA THR A 96 -9.69 -14.95 -22.42
C THR A 96 -9.73 -14.87 -20.89
N ARG A 97 -10.43 -15.78 -20.20
CA ARG A 97 -10.63 -15.80 -18.76
C ARG A 97 -10.42 -17.20 -18.19
N CYS A 98 -9.64 -17.26 -17.13
CA CYS A 98 -9.66 -18.37 -16.18
C CYS A 98 -10.82 -18.18 -15.18
N ARG A 99 -11.28 -19.28 -14.57
CA ARG A 99 -12.38 -19.29 -13.61
C ARG A 99 -11.87 -19.37 -12.17
#